data_AF-A0A1F4LNL4-F1
#
_entry.id   AF-A0A1F4LNL4-F1
#
_cell.length_a   1.000
_cell.length_b   1.000
_cell.length_c   1.000
_cell.angle_alpha   90.00
_cell.angle_beta   90.00
_cell.angle_gamma   90.00
#
_symmetry.space_group_name_H-M   'P 1'
#
loop_
_entity.id
_entity.type
_entity.pdbx_description
1 polymer ?
#
loop_
_entity_poly.entity_id
_entity_poly.type
_entity_poly.pdbx_seq_one_letter_code
_entity_poly.pdbx_strand_id
1 'polypeptide(L)'
;MDTSTDGRLGPLFHGTRSASGRRILREGFRRSASCSYTGTGICLSESLSVAYEYGEYGAGGCVLEAWVAPSARWTEGIKALEGRFDVGEAYDRFFECSGNDAARDFWGNVWVVWNPAVLVAVRRLTFREALRRLCAEFEEDGPDCGYNGAVSDYASIWWGRETSDPNVTRFPEHLSMVQQRLQRMVGRCRSERVMPTGQPG
;
A
#
# COMPACT_ATOMS: atom_id res chain seq x y z
N MET A 1 10.06 11.24 -10.17
CA MET A 1 10.35 9.95 -10.83
C MET A 1 11.84 9.67 -10.64
N ASP A 2 12.19 9.05 -9.51
CA ASP A 2 13.58 8.73 -9.18
C ASP A 2 13.82 7.30 -9.65
N THR A 3 14.27 7.15 -10.90
CA THR A 3 14.53 5.85 -11.52
C THR A 3 15.74 5.23 -10.83
N SER A 4 15.46 4.23 -9.99
CA SER A 4 16.46 3.35 -9.37
C SER A 4 17.49 2.92 -10.41
N THR A 5 18.72 3.41 -10.26
CA THR A 5 19.88 3.14 -11.11
C THR A 5 20.33 1.67 -11.11
N ASP A 6 19.65 0.81 -10.34
CA ASP A 6 19.99 -0.60 -10.14
C ASP A 6 19.01 -1.56 -10.85
N GLY A 7 18.07 -1.04 -11.65
CA GLY A 7 17.11 -1.82 -12.46
C GLY A 7 16.09 -2.63 -11.65
N ARG A 8 16.09 -2.49 -10.32
CA ARG A 8 15.16 -3.18 -9.42
C ARG A 8 13.76 -2.62 -9.58
N LEU A 9 12.77 -3.50 -9.54
CA LEU A 9 11.36 -3.09 -9.58
C LEU A 9 10.89 -2.74 -8.17
N GLY A 10 10.34 -1.54 -8.02
CA GLY A 10 9.85 -1.02 -6.74
C GLY A 10 10.25 0.45 -6.48
N PRO A 11 9.98 0.96 -5.27
CA PRO A 11 9.48 0.22 -4.11
C PRO A 11 8.06 -0.31 -4.30
N LEU A 12 7.81 -1.53 -3.83
CA LEU A 12 6.48 -2.07 -3.60
C LEU A 12 6.20 -2.12 -2.09
N PHE A 13 4.96 -1.91 -1.68
CA PHE A 13 4.56 -1.78 -0.30
C PHE A 13 3.82 -3.02 0.22
N HIS A 14 4.14 -3.45 1.43
CA HIS A 14 3.46 -4.53 2.13
C HIS A 14 2.91 -4.03 3.47
N GLY A 15 1.59 -3.96 3.57
CA GLY A 15 0.89 -3.71 4.82
C GLY A 15 0.82 -4.97 5.68
N THR A 16 1.26 -4.91 6.94
CA THR A 16 1.11 -6.04 7.86
C THR A 16 1.14 -5.61 9.32
N ARG A 17 0.75 -6.54 10.20
CA ARG A 17 0.86 -6.33 11.65
C ARG A 17 2.32 -6.16 12.06
N SER A 18 2.58 -5.29 13.05
CA SER A 18 3.94 -4.97 13.52
C SER A 18 4.78 -6.20 13.90
N ALA A 19 4.17 -7.26 14.44
CA ALA A 19 4.87 -8.50 14.78
C ALA A 19 5.36 -9.27 13.53
N SER A 20 4.50 -9.42 12.54
CA SER A 20 4.83 -10.03 11.24
C SER A 20 5.89 -9.21 10.50
N GLY A 21 5.78 -7.89 10.51
CA GLY A 21 6.78 -7.01 9.90
C GLY A 21 8.18 -7.19 10.51
N ARG A 22 8.28 -7.30 11.85
CA ARG A 22 9.56 -7.60 12.53
C ARG A 22 10.13 -8.96 12.13
N ARG A 23 9.27 -9.96 11.93
CA ARG A 23 9.69 -11.29 11.49
C ARG A 23 10.23 -11.24 10.07
N ILE A 24 9.52 -10.58 9.15
CA ILE A 24 9.93 -10.43 7.75
C ILE A 24 11.28 -9.70 7.64
N LEU A 25 11.49 -8.63 8.43
CA LEU A 25 12.77 -7.93 8.45
C LEU A 25 13.95 -8.80 8.91
N ARG A 26 13.70 -9.81 9.74
CA ARG A 26 14.74 -10.70 10.28
C ARG A 26 14.98 -11.92 9.41
N GLU A 27 13.89 -12.51 8.90
CA GLU A 27 13.88 -13.83 8.28
C GLU A 27 13.63 -13.78 6.76
N GLY A 28 13.36 -12.60 6.22
CA GLY A 28 12.84 -12.44 4.86
C GLY A 28 11.34 -12.74 4.77
N PHE A 29 10.77 -12.43 3.60
CA PHE A 29 9.40 -12.83 3.29
C PHE A 29 9.28 -14.36 3.17
N ARG A 30 8.11 -14.88 3.53
CA ARG A 30 7.73 -16.28 3.31
C ARG A 30 6.31 -16.32 2.78
N ARG A 31 6.04 -17.26 1.88
CA ARG A 31 4.69 -17.56 1.44
C ARG A 31 3.80 -17.92 2.63
N SER A 32 2.53 -17.57 2.51
CA SER A 32 1.53 -17.95 3.51
C SER A 32 1.36 -19.47 3.54
N ALA A 33 1.18 -20.05 4.72
CA ALA A 33 0.80 -21.46 4.84
C ALA A 33 -0.70 -21.68 4.55
N SER A 34 -1.48 -20.60 4.50
CA SER A 34 -2.91 -20.62 4.23
C SER A 34 -3.21 -19.89 2.93
N CYS A 35 -4.15 -20.44 2.15
CA CYS A 35 -4.60 -19.85 0.89
C CYS A 35 -5.44 -18.59 1.14
N SER A 36 -5.14 -17.52 0.41
CA SER A 36 -5.94 -16.30 0.30
C SER A 36 -6.54 -16.19 -1.10
N TYR A 37 -7.22 -15.09 -1.43
CA TYR A 37 -7.69 -14.85 -2.80
C TYR A 37 -6.56 -14.67 -3.83
N THR A 38 -5.30 -14.53 -3.40
CA THR A 38 -4.09 -14.57 -4.25
C THR A 38 -3.26 -15.84 -4.05
N GLY A 39 -3.89 -16.87 -3.49
CA GLY A 39 -3.22 -18.12 -3.16
C GLY A 39 -2.32 -17.97 -1.94
N THR A 40 -1.18 -18.64 -1.98
CA THR A 40 -0.13 -18.57 -0.95
C THR A 40 0.94 -17.52 -1.24
N GLY A 41 0.80 -16.77 -2.32
CA GLY A 41 1.69 -15.68 -2.72
C GLY A 41 1.77 -14.54 -1.70
N ILE A 42 2.83 -13.74 -1.81
CA ILE A 42 3.04 -12.54 -1.01
C ILE A 42 2.46 -11.34 -1.77
N CYS A 43 1.44 -10.69 -1.20
CA CYS A 43 0.86 -9.50 -1.79
C CYS A 43 1.70 -8.26 -1.45
N LEU A 44 2.10 -7.52 -2.48
CA LEU A 44 2.68 -6.18 -2.40
C LEU A 44 1.82 -5.24 -3.24
N SER A 45 1.90 -3.93 -3.03
CA SER A 45 1.20 -2.93 -3.84
C SER A 45 2.14 -1.83 -4.31
N GLU A 46 1.86 -1.27 -5.48
CA GLU A 46 2.52 -0.02 -5.92
C GLU A 46 1.98 1.20 -5.17
N SER A 47 0.77 1.10 -4.63
CA SER A 47 0.12 2.15 -3.86
C SER A 47 0.43 2.00 -2.37
N LEU A 48 0.92 3.08 -1.76
CA LEU A 48 1.15 3.12 -0.33
C LEU A 48 -0.18 3.20 0.42
N SER A 49 -1.18 3.89 -0.12
CA SER A 49 -2.51 3.96 0.51
C SER A 49 -3.13 2.57 0.71
N VAL A 50 -3.05 1.70 -0.29
CA VAL A 50 -3.49 0.30 -0.19
C VAL A 50 -2.73 -0.43 0.93
N ALA A 51 -1.39 -0.39 0.92
CA ALA A 51 -0.59 -1.06 1.94
C ALA A 51 -0.81 -0.48 3.35
N TYR A 52 -1.04 0.82 3.47
CA TYR A 52 -1.31 1.48 4.75
C TYR A 52 -2.59 0.95 5.39
N GLU A 53 -3.65 0.81 4.59
CA GLU A 53 -4.95 0.31 5.03
C GLU A 53 -4.89 -1.18 5.40
N TYR A 54 -4.40 -2.03 4.49
CA TYR A 54 -4.25 -3.47 4.76
C TYR A 54 -3.31 -3.76 5.95
N GLY A 55 -2.32 -2.89 6.16
CA GLY A 55 -1.41 -3.00 7.28
C GLY A 55 -1.99 -2.49 8.59
N GLU A 56 -3.18 -1.89 8.59
CA GLU A 56 -3.77 -1.20 9.74
C GLU A 56 -2.75 -0.26 10.42
N TYR A 57 -1.96 0.48 9.63
CA TYR A 57 -0.81 1.20 10.18
C TYR A 57 -1.24 2.28 11.20
N GLY A 58 -2.42 2.87 11.01
CA GLY A 58 -3.03 3.78 11.98
C GLY A 58 -3.32 3.15 13.36
N ALA A 59 -3.45 1.83 13.43
CA ALA A 59 -3.81 1.06 14.63
C ALA A 59 -2.63 0.23 15.20
N GLY A 60 -1.38 0.59 14.83
CA GLY A 60 -0.17 -0.05 15.37
C GLY A 60 0.44 -1.14 14.49
N GLY A 61 -0.09 -1.32 13.28
CA GLY A 61 0.55 -2.11 12.24
C GLY A 61 1.82 -1.47 11.67
N CYS A 62 2.19 -1.88 10.45
CA CYS A 62 3.34 -1.33 9.75
C CYS A 62 3.25 -1.51 8.24
N VAL A 63 4.01 -0.70 7.52
CA VAL A 63 4.27 -0.88 6.10
C VAL A 63 5.75 -1.19 5.88
N LEU A 64 6.01 -2.23 5.10
CA LEU A 64 7.33 -2.54 4.57
C LEU A 64 7.42 -2.06 3.12
N GLU A 65 8.59 -1.59 2.73
CA GLU A 65 8.99 -1.47 1.33
C GLU A 65 9.81 -2.68 0.95
N ALA A 66 9.57 -3.18 -0.26
CA ALA A 66 10.31 -4.27 -0.86
C ALA A 66 10.71 -3.92 -2.29
N TRP A 67 11.83 -4.48 -2.74
CA TRP A 67 12.29 -4.37 -4.12
C TRP A 67 12.46 -5.76 -4.72
N VAL A 68 11.95 -5.91 -5.93
CA VAL A 68 12.04 -7.13 -6.73
C VAL A 68 13.32 -7.08 -7.56
N ALA A 69 14.03 -8.21 -7.61
CA ALA A 69 15.25 -8.37 -8.40
C ALA A 69 14.99 -8.05 -9.88
N PRO A 70 15.93 -7.41 -10.60
CA PRO A 70 15.78 -7.18 -12.05
C PRO A 70 15.67 -8.49 -12.86
N SER A 71 16.20 -9.58 -12.32
CA SER A 71 16.17 -10.91 -12.93
C SER A 71 14.88 -11.69 -12.66
N ALA A 72 13.95 -11.14 -11.86
CA ALA A 72 12.70 -11.81 -11.55
C ALA A 72 11.87 -11.99 -12.83
N ARG A 73 11.35 -13.20 -13.06
CA ARG A 73 10.39 -13.45 -14.13
C ARG A 73 9.01 -13.07 -13.66
N TRP A 74 8.33 -12.21 -14.40
CA TRP A 74 6.99 -11.78 -14.03
C TRP A 74 6.11 -11.52 -15.25
N THR A 75 4.80 -11.45 -15.01
CA THR A 75 3.79 -11.19 -16.03
C THR A 75 2.75 -10.20 -15.54
N GLU A 76 2.07 -9.55 -16.49
CA GLU A 76 0.80 -8.84 -16.24
C GLU A 76 -0.34 -9.86 -16.23
N GLY A 77 -1.11 -9.90 -15.14
CA GLY A 77 -2.20 -10.83 -14.85
C GLY A 77 -1.77 -12.30 -14.77
N ILE A 78 -2.66 -13.13 -14.24
CA ILE A 78 -2.54 -14.59 -14.42
C ILE A 78 -3.40 -15.03 -15.59
N LYS A 79 -2.91 -15.97 -16.41
CA LYS A 79 -3.73 -16.59 -17.45
C LYS A 79 -4.73 -17.53 -16.77
N ALA A 80 -6.01 -17.35 -17.07
CA ALA A 80 -7.05 -18.25 -16.58
C ALA A 80 -6.73 -19.69 -17.01
N LEU A 81 -6.61 -20.58 -16.03
CA LEU A 81 -6.46 -22.02 -16.27
C LEU A 81 -7.85 -22.63 -16.48
N GLU A 82 -7.97 -23.54 -17.44
CA GLU A 82 -9.22 -24.26 -17.69
C GLU A 82 -9.58 -25.14 -16.47
N GLY A 83 -10.75 -24.90 -15.87
CA GLY A 83 -11.25 -25.67 -14.72
C GLY A 83 -12.09 -24.81 -13.76
N ARG A 84 -12.68 -25.46 -12.74
CA ARG A 84 -13.35 -24.78 -11.63
C ARG A 84 -12.42 -24.78 -10.42
N PHE A 85 -11.73 -23.67 -10.21
CA PHE A 85 -10.85 -23.47 -9.07
C PHE A 85 -11.34 -22.28 -8.24
N ASP A 86 -11.03 -22.28 -6.95
CA ASP A 86 -11.06 -21.03 -6.19
C ASP A 86 -9.97 -20.08 -6.73
N VAL A 87 -10.18 -18.78 -6.64
CA VAL A 87 -9.28 -17.76 -7.20
C VAL A 87 -7.86 -17.94 -6.64
N GLY A 88 -7.74 -18.27 -5.36
CA GLY A 88 -6.44 -18.53 -4.74
C GLY A 88 -5.72 -19.75 -5.31
N GLU A 89 -6.44 -20.84 -5.54
CA GLU A 89 -5.85 -22.05 -6.15
C GLU A 89 -5.40 -21.78 -7.59
N ALA A 90 -6.12 -20.93 -8.33
CA ALA A 90 -5.72 -20.52 -9.67
C ALA A 90 -4.36 -19.80 -9.68
N TYR A 91 -4.07 -18.95 -8.68
CA TYR A 91 -2.76 -18.31 -8.53
C TYR A 91 -1.66 -19.36 -8.26
N ASP A 92 -1.86 -20.24 -7.28
CA ASP A 92 -0.85 -21.25 -6.91
C ASP A 92 -0.52 -22.15 -8.12
N ARG A 93 -1.55 -22.64 -8.83
CA ARG A 93 -1.40 -23.44 -10.05
C ARG A 93 -0.72 -22.67 -11.17
N PHE A 94 -1.07 -21.40 -11.37
CA PHE A 94 -0.43 -20.57 -12.38
C PHE A 94 1.08 -20.48 -12.13
N PHE A 95 1.50 -20.25 -10.89
CA PHE A 95 2.92 -20.14 -10.57
C PHE A 95 3.66 -21.47 -10.64
N GLU A 96 3.03 -22.57 -10.21
CA GLU A 96 3.57 -23.93 -10.36
C GLU A 96 3.87 -24.28 -11.81
N CYS A 97 3.00 -23.88 -12.74
CA CYS A 97 3.11 -24.24 -14.16
C CYS A 97 3.93 -23.25 -15.00
N SER A 98 3.94 -21.97 -14.64
CA SER A 98 4.52 -20.92 -15.49
C SER A 98 6.00 -20.67 -15.25
N GLY A 99 6.51 -21.01 -14.06
CA GLY A 99 7.86 -20.65 -13.64
C GLY A 99 8.06 -19.15 -13.39
N ASN A 100 6.99 -18.34 -13.40
CA ASN A 100 7.09 -16.93 -13.00
C ASN A 100 7.36 -16.82 -11.49
N ASP A 101 8.14 -15.82 -11.11
CA ASP A 101 8.43 -15.48 -9.73
C ASP A 101 7.36 -14.55 -9.14
N ALA A 102 6.70 -13.75 -9.98
CA ALA A 102 5.65 -12.83 -9.59
C ALA A 102 4.63 -12.57 -10.72
N ALA A 103 3.47 -12.04 -10.35
CA ALA A 103 2.49 -11.50 -11.30
C ALA A 103 1.99 -10.15 -10.80
N ARG A 104 1.85 -9.20 -11.71
CA ARG A 104 1.23 -7.89 -11.45
C ARG A 104 -0.21 -7.96 -11.91
N ASP A 105 -1.15 -7.73 -11.01
CA ASP A 105 -2.57 -7.92 -11.24
C ASP A 105 -3.39 -6.81 -10.56
N PHE A 106 -4.71 -6.95 -10.52
CA PHE A 106 -5.64 -5.98 -9.96
C PHE A 106 -5.41 -4.58 -10.54
N TRP A 107 -5.50 -4.52 -11.88
CA TRP A 107 -5.40 -3.29 -12.66
C TRP A 107 -4.01 -2.64 -12.55
N GLY A 108 -2.99 -3.45 -12.30
CA GLY A 108 -1.59 -3.02 -12.25
C GLY A 108 -1.14 -2.53 -10.87
N ASN A 109 -1.96 -2.63 -9.83
CA ASN A 109 -1.61 -2.03 -8.53
C ASN A 109 -1.17 -3.05 -7.48
N VAL A 110 -1.37 -4.35 -7.72
CA VAL A 110 -1.02 -5.41 -6.78
C VAL A 110 -0.05 -6.39 -7.43
N TRP A 111 1.00 -6.71 -6.70
CA TRP A 111 1.98 -7.71 -7.06
C TRP A 111 1.78 -8.94 -6.18
N VAL A 112 1.57 -10.10 -6.80
CA VAL A 112 1.58 -11.39 -6.13
C VAL A 112 2.94 -12.02 -6.38
N VAL A 113 3.80 -12.03 -5.35
CA VAL A 113 5.14 -12.60 -5.43
C VAL A 113 5.12 -14.03 -4.91
N TRP A 114 5.43 -14.98 -5.79
CA TRP A 114 5.44 -16.41 -5.50
C TRP A 114 6.77 -16.90 -4.96
N ASN A 115 7.87 -16.47 -5.58
CA ASN A 115 9.22 -16.83 -5.18
C ASN A 115 9.79 -15.75 -4.25
N PRO A 116 9.87 -15.93 -2.93
CA PRO A 116 10.32 -14.87 -2.03
C PRO A 116 11.79 -14.48 -2.23
N ALA A 117 12.59 -15.35 -2.87
CA ALA A 117 14.00 -15.09 -3.13
C ALA A 117 14.24 -13.89 -4.07
N VAL A 118 13.24 -13.49 -4.85
CA VAL A 118 13.34 -12.30 -5.71
C VAL A 118 13.14 -10.99 -4.94
N LEU A 119 12.70 -11.03 -3.69
CA LEU A 119 12.59 -9.84 -2.82
C LEU A 119 13.94 -9.54 -2.18
N VAL A 120 14.78 -8.83 -2.92
CA VAL A 120 16.22 -8.65 -2.63
C VAL A 120 16.53 -7.54 -1.65
N ALA A 121 15.57 -6.65 -1.39
CA ALA A 121 15.69 -5.63 -0.37
C ALA A 121 14.35 -5.41 0.32
N VAL A 122 14.39 -5.22 1.63
CA VAL A 122 13.23 -4.93 2.47
C VAL A 122 13.62 -3.93 3.54
N ARG A 123 12.77 -2.94 3.78
CA ARG A 123 12.86 -2.08 4.96
C ARG A 123 11.49 -1.70 5.48
N ARG A 124 11.42 -1.30 6.74
CA ARG A 124 10.19 -0.75 7.32
C ARG A 124 10.16 0.76 7.15
N LEU A 125 9.03 1.29 6.69
CA LEU A 125 8.76 2.72 6.73
C LEU A 125 8.53 3.15 8.17
N THR A 126 9.14 4.27 8.56
CA THR A 126 8.70 5.00 9.75
C THR A 126 7.32 5.59 9.48
N PHE A 127 6.57 5.83 10.55
CA PHE A 127 5.24 6.41 10.43
C PHE A 127 5.25 7.81 9.79
N ARG A 128 6.32 8.58 10.03
CA ARG A 128 6.53 9.89 9.41
C ARG A 128 6.75 9.78 7.89
N GLU A 129 7.59 8.85 7.45
CA GLU A 129 7.82 8.63 6.01
C GLU A 129 6.53 8.18 5.32
N ALA A 130 5.80 7.25 5.94
CA ALA A 130 4.54 6.75 5.40
C ALA A 130 3.53 7.88 5.22
N LEU A 131 3.29 8.73 6.23
CA LEU A 131 2.35 9.84 6.09
C LEU A 131 2.78 10.89 5.07
N ARG A 132 4.06 11.22 4.97
CA ARG A 132 4.54 12.18 3.96
C ARG A 132 4.31 11.68 2.54
N ARG A 133 4.56 10.39 2.31
CA ARG A 133 4.34 9.76 1.00
C ARG A 133 2.86 9.57 0.71
N LEU A 134 2.06 9.27 1.72
CA LEU A 134 0.60 9.18 1.58
C LEU A 134 0.03 10.54 1.15
N CYS A 135 0.46 11.63 1.78
CA CYS A 135 0.08 12.98 1.33
C CYS A 135 0.58 13.30 -0.09
N ALA A 136 1.77 12.83 -0.48
CA ALA A 136 2.25 13.00 -1.85
C ALA A 136 1.38 12.21 -2.87
N GLU A 137 1.00 10.98 -2.54
CA GLU A 137 0.07 10.17 -3.34
C GLU A 137 -1.28 10.89 -3.49
N PHE A 138 -1.79 11.51 -2.42
CA PHE A 138 -2.99 12.36 -2.52
C PHE A 138 -2.80 13.49 -3.54
N GLU A 139 -1.69 14.23 -3.48
CA GLU A 139 -1.42 15.33 -4.42
C GLU A 139 -1.32 14.89 -5.88
N GLU A 140 -0.81 13.67 -6.11
CA GLU A 140 -0.69 13.06 -7.43
C GLU A 140 -2.05 12.64 -7.98
N ASP A 141 -2.86 11.97 -7.16
CA ASP A 141 -4.19 11.48 -7.52
C ASP A 141 -5.25 12.60 -7.62
N GLY A 142 -5.08 13.65 -6.83
CA GLY A 142 -6.01 14.77 -6.73
C GLY A 142 -7.20 14.52 -5.81
N PRO A 143 -8.05 15.54 -5.61
CA PRO A 143 -9.10 15.53 -4.59
C PRO A 143 -10.28 14.60 -4.91
N ASP A 144 -10.43 14.17 -6.17
CA ASP A 144 -11.57 13.35 -6.60
C ASP A 144 -11.27 11.84 -6.53
N CYS A 145 -10.05 11.47 -6.18
CA CYS A 145 -9.69 10.10 -5.86
C CYS A 145 -10.33 9.64 -4.55
N GLY A 146 -10.95 8.46 -4.56
CA GLY A 146 -11.53 7.83 -3.39
C GLY A 146 -10.54 6.88 -2.72
N TYR A 147 -10.39 7.01 -1.41
CA TYR A 147 -9.58 6.10 -0.58
C TYR A 147 -10.46 5.33 0.41
N ASN A 148 -9.94 4.21 0.89
CA ASN A 148 -10.63 3.34 1.84
C ASN A 148 -10.18 3.58 3.29
N GLY A 149 -11.07 3.25 4.23
CA GLY A 149 -10.79 3.16 5.66
C GLY A 149 -10.08 4.38 6.24
N ALA A 150 -9.02 4.14 7.01
CA ALA A 150 -8.31 5.21 7.71
C ALA A 150 -7.62 6.19 6.75
N VAL A 151 -7.26 5.74 5.54
CA VAL A 151 -6.68 6.61 4.52
C VAL A 151 -7.69 7.64 4.01
N SER A 152 -8.96 7.23 3.87
CA SER A 152 -10.06 8.13 3.51
C SER A 152 -10.14 9.34 4.45
N ASP A 153 -10.07 9.09 5.77
CA ASP A 153 -10.11 10.16 6.77
C ASP A 153 -8.96 11.16 6.60
N TYR A 154 -7.74 10.67 6.32
CA TYR A 154 -6.59 11.54 6.04
C TYR A 154 -6.80 12.36 4.76
N ALA A 155 -7.29 11.73 3.68
CA ALA A 155 -7.52 12.40 2.41
C ALA A 155 -8.62 13.47 2.54
N SER A 156 -9.72 13.16 3.23
CA SER A 156 -10.81 14.10 3.53
C SER A 156 -10.28 15.34 4.24
N ILE A 157 -9.47 15.17 5.29
CA ILE A 157 -8.86 16.30 6.02
C ILE A 157 -7.86 17.05 5.13
N TRP A 158 -7.03 16.32 4.37
CA TRP A 158 -6.01 16.90 3.49
C TRP A 158 -6.63 17.83 2.45
N TRP A 159 -7.79 17.46 1.91
CA TRP A 159 -8.54 18.21 0.92
C TRP A 159 -9.58 19.19 1.49
N GLY A 160 -9.67 19.32 2.82
CA GLY A 160 -10.64 20.24 3.45
C GLY A 160 -12.10 19.80 3.30
N ARG A 161 -12.34 18.50 3.11
CA ARG A 161 -13.65 17.87 2.90
C ARG A 161 -14.19 17.17 4.15
N GLU A 162 -13.60 17.41 5.33
CA GLU A 162 -13.97 16.74 6.59
C GLU A 162 -15.44 16.91 6.97
N THR A 163 -16.11 17.99 6.56
CA THR A 163 -17.52 18.24 6.86
C THR A 163 -18.48 17.36 6.06
N SER A 164 -18.00 16.76 4.98
CA SER A 164 -18.77 15.85 4.12
C SER A 164 -18.45 14.39 4.41
N ASP A 165 -17.49 14.12 5.29
CA ASP A 165 -17.06 12.77 5.65
C ASP A 165 -17.80 12.29 6.92
N PRO A 166 -18.64 11.24 6.84
CA PRO A 166 -19.43 10.76 7.96
C PRO A 166 -18.58 10.16 9.09
N ASN A 167 -17.40 9.59 8.80
CA ASN A 167 -16.52 9.06 9.83
C ASN A 167 -15.90 10.20 10.64
N VAL A 168 -15.52 11.27 9.95
CA VAL A 168 -14.87 12.43 10.57
C VAL A 168 -15.87 13.30 11.33
N THR A 169 -17.06 13.54 10.78
CA THR A 169 -18.11 14.33 11.43
C THR A 169 -18.70 13.66 12.67
N ARG A 170 -18.76 12.33 12.71
CA ARG A 170 -19.30 11.57 13.84
C ARG A 170 -18.35 11.47 15.03
N PHE A 171 -17.03 11.61 14.81
CA PHE A 171 -16.01 11.43 15.84
C PHE A 171 -15.03 12.62 15.91
N PRO A 172 -15.38 13.74 16.59
CA PRO A 172 -14.55 14.95 16.64
C PRO A 172 -13.16 14.76 17.28
N GLU A 173 -13.03 13.82 18.23
CA GLU A 173 -11.75 13.46 18.84
C GLU A 173 -10.82 12.77 17.83
N HIS A 174 -11.38 11.93 16.96
CA HIS A 174 -10.64 11.27 15.88
C HIS A 174 -10.14 12.29 14.86
N LEU A 175 -10.99 13.24 14.46
CA LEU A 175 -10.60 14.37 13.60
C LEU A 175 -9.40 15.13 14.19
N SER A 176 -9.50 15.52 15.46
CA SER A 176 -8.45 16.27 16.16
C SER A 176 -7.14 15.49 16.22
N MET A 177 -7.22 14.19 16.52
CA MET A 177 -6.06 13.29 16.53
C MET A 177 -5.39 13.22 15.16
N VAL A 178 -6.17 13.05 14.08
CA VAL A 178 -5.65 12.93 12.71
C VAL A 178 -4.99 14.25 12.26
N GLN A 179 -5.62 15.39 12.53
CA GLN A 179 -5.04 16.71 12.26
C GLN A 179 -3.72 16.92 13.00
N GLN A 180 -3.68 16.70 14.32
CA GLN A 180 -2.45 16.84 15.10
C GLN A 180 -1.33 15.93 14.58
N ARG A 181 -1.68 14.72 14.15
CA ARG A 181 -0.75 13.76 13.57
C ARG A 181 -0.18 14.25 12.24
N LEU A 182 -1.03 14.73 11.33
CA LEU A 182 -0.59 15.34 10.07
C LEU A 182 0.33 16.54 10.34
N GLN A 183 -0.07 17.45 11.23
CA GLN A 183 0.74 18.59 11.63
C GLN A 183 2.12 18.17 12.15
N ARG A 184 2.19 17.15 13.01
CA ARG A 184 3.44 16.67 13.60
C ARG A 184 4.36 15.94 12.61
N MET A 185 3.79 15.21 11.66
CA MET A 185 4.55 14.31 10.78
C MET A 185 4.87 14.96 9.43
N VAL A 186 3.95 15.75 8.91
CA VAL A 186 4.02 16.40 7.59
C VAL A 186 4.31 17.89 7.72
N GLY A 187 3.95 18.53 8.84
CA GLY A 187 4.13 19.97 9.07
C GLY A 187 2.91 20.81 8.70
N ARG A 188 1.87 20.18 8.14
CA ARG A 188 0.58 20.78 7.78
C ARG A 188 -0.50 19.72 7.77
N CYS A 189 -1.75 20.15 7.90
CA CYS A 189 -2.92 19.27 7.84
C CYS A 189 -3.59 19.22 6.46
N ARG A 190 -3.30 20.19 5.59
CA ARG A 190 -4.00 20.37 4.30
C ARG A 190 -3.02 20.53 3.15
N SER A 191 -3.50 20.22 1.95
CA SER A 191 -2.84 20.58 0.71
C SER A 191 -2.70 22.10 0.59
N GLU A 192 -1.63 22.55 -0.05
CA GLU A 192 -1.45 23.95 -0.46
C GLU A 192 -2.42 24.36 -1.58
N ARG A 193 -3.00 23.39 -2.30
CA ARG A 193 -4.02 23.63 -3.33
C ARG A 193 -5.39 23.95 -2.74
N VAL A 194 -5.61 23.66 -1.46
CA VAL A 194 -6.82 24.07 -0.74
C VAL A 194 -6.61 25.52 -0.31
N MET A 195 -7.19 26.45 -1.05
CA MET A 195 -7.14 27.87 -0.71
C MET A 195 -7.66 28.09 0.72
N PRO A 196 -7.02 28.94 1.54
CA PRO A 196 -7.61 29.36 2.79
C PRO A 196 -8.96 30.00 2.48
N THR A 197 -10.03 29.50 3.09
CA THR A 197 -11.32 30.20 3.08
C THR A 197 -11.14 31.55 3.76
N GLY A 198 -10.91 32.62 2.98
CA GLY A 198 -10.94 34.00 3.48
C GLY A 198 -9.83 34.95 3.04
N GLN A 199 -9.39 34.96 1.78
CA GLN A 199 -8.82 36.20 1.20
C GLN A 199 -9.74 36.76 0.12
N PRO A 200 -10.43 37.89 0.35
CA PRO A 200 -11.06 38.63 -0.73
C PRO A 200 -9.96 39.21 -1.62
N GLY A 201 -10.16 39.08 -2.95
CA GLY A 201 -9.42 39.87 -3.93
C GLY A 201 -9.84 41.33 -3.96
#